data_AF-A0A2D4LIT2-F1
#
_entry.id   AF-A0A2D4LIT2-F1
#
_cell.length_a   1.000
_cell.length_b   1.000
_cell.length_c   1.000
_cell.angle_alpha   90.00
_cell.angle_beta   90.00
_cell.angle_gamma   90.00
#
_symmetry.space_group_name_H-M   'P 1'
#
loop_
_entity.id
_entity.type
_entity.pdbx_description
1 polymer ?
#
loop_
_entity_poly.entity_id
_entity_poly.type
_entity_poly.pdbx_seq_one_letter_code
_entity_poly.pdbx_strand_id
1 'polypeptide(L)'
;MDINTVLNKWQKTIVEDLKKWVDDFSAVKTEKYFVGQQTYRPSDVFIGYRSDSCASVVLQVTENLKESLLPEELRQKVQEESKLVLLNCATPDSVVRLGDSKLNFLTDKLAKIYFQQQQHTSFAEFLHRCLRSDSRDHTVFIEITTFSRLLTAADTENLEAELQHNSNSLKVLFLQQFDTEYSFLKDIQSFFAVRTDGSKILIIQTDFENGSLSAQLIASAR
;
A
#
# COMPACT_ATOMS: atom_id res chain seq x y z
N MET A 1 -5.21 18.12 -13.21
CA MET A 1 -3.81 18.56 -13.33
C MET A 1 -3.00 17.31 -13.67
N ASP A 2 -2.20 17.31 -14.74
CA ASP A 2 -1.40 16.12 -15.10
C ASP A 2 -0.19 16.04 -14.17
N ILE A 3 -0.01 14.92 -13.46
CA ILE A 3 1.09 14.75 -12.50
C ILE A 3 2.46 14.95 -13.15
N ASN A 4 2.56 14.68 -14.46
CA ASN A 4 3.79 14.90 -15.24
C ASN A 4 4.16 16.38 -15.40
N THR A 5 3.22 17.30 -15.14
CA THR A 5 3.48 18.76 -15.16
C THR A 5 4.04 19.28 -13.85
N VAL A 6 3.87 18.54 -12.75
CA VAL A 6 4.33 18.94 -11.39
C VAL A 6 5.80 18.55 -11.17
N LEU A 7 6.27 17.48 -11.84
CA LEU A 7 7.62 16.96 -11.65
C LEU A 7 8.71 17.82 -12.31
N ASN A 8 9.80 18.03 -11.58
CA ASN A 8 11.02 18.65 -12.11
C ASN A 8 11.84 17.66 -12.98
N LYS A 9 12.92 18.15 -13.61
CA LYS A 9 13.70 17.37 -14.59
C LYS A 9 14.34 16.10 -14.00
N TRP A 10 14.89 16.15 -12.78
CA TRP A 10 15.54 14.98 -12.20
C TRP A 10 14.51 13.95 -11.70
N GLN A 11 13.37 14.40 -11.16
CA GLN A 11 12.26 13.53 -10.80
C GLN A 11 11.73 12.77 -12.02
N LYS A 12 11.55 13.46 -13.15
CA LYS A 12 11.16 12.81 -14.43
C LYS A 12 12.15 11.74 -14.87
N THR A 13 13.45 11.97 -14.64
CA THR A 13 14.48 10.96 -14.93
C THR A 13 14.29 9.71 -14.05
N ILE A 14 14.03 9.89 -12.75
CA ILE A 14 13.75 8.76 -11.85
C ILE A 14 12.47 8.03 -12.27
N VAL A 15 11.44 8.74 -12.70
CA VAL A 15 10.19 8.11 -13.18
C VAL A 15 10.46 7.17 -14.35
N GLU A 16 11.28 7.57 -15.33
CA GLU A 16 11.62 6.69 -16.45
C GLU A 16 12.49 5.50 -16.02
N ASP A 17 13.45 5.70 -15.10
CA ASP A 17 14.23 4.60 -14.52
C ASP A 17 13.33 3.62 -13.74
N LEU A 18 12.31 4.14 -13.06
CA LEU A 18 11.37 3.35 -12.26
C LEU A 18 10.42 2.55 -13.15
N LYS A 19 9.90 3.15 -14.23
CA LYS A 19 9.12 2.45 -15.25
C LYS A 19 9.91 1.28 -15.86
N LYS A 20 11.16 1.54 -16.24
CA LYS A 20 12.05 0.48 -16.74
C LYS A 20 12.26 -0.62 -15.71
N TRP A 21 12.47 -0.27 -14.45
CA TRP A 21 12.60 -1.26 -13.36
C TRP A 21 11.34 -2.10 -13.20
N VAL A 22 10.14 -1.48 -13.28
CA VAL A 22 8.85 -2.20 -13.25
C VAL A 22 8.70 -3.15 -14.44
N ASP A 23 9.06 -2.71 -15.65
CA ASP A 23 9.00 -3.55 -16.85
C ASP A 23 9.97 -4.73 -16.74
N ASP A 24 11.20 -4.49 -16.25
CA ASP A 24 12.20 -5.53 -16.07
C ASP A 24 11.82 -6.52 -14.94
N PHE A 25 11.14 -6.04 -13.89
CA PHE A 25 10.56 -6.88 -12.84
C PHE A 25 9.46 -7.80 -13.40
N SER A 26 8.58 -7.23 -14.22
CA SER A 26 7.40 -7.94 -14.77
C SER A 26 7.75 -8.89 -15.91
N ALA A 27 8.86 -8.65 -16.61
CA ALA A 27 9.31 -9.45 -17.74
C ALA A 27 9.94 -10.79 -17.29
N VAL A 28 9.09 -11.75 -16.93
CA VAL A 28 9.47 -13.12 -16.53
C VAL A 28 9.55 -14.07 -17.72
N LYS A 29 10.60 -14.89 -17.77
CA LYS A 29 10.76 -15.97 -18.76
C LYS A 29 10.04 -17.23 -18.28
N THR A 30 8.82 -17.44 -18.77
CA THR A 30 7.92 -18.53 -18.31
C THR A 30 8.09 -19.86 -19.06
N GLU A 31 8.85 -19.86 -20.15
CA GLU A 31 9.08 -21.02 -21.05
C GLU A 31 9.72 -22.23 -20.35
N LYS A 32 10.38 -22.04 -19.21
CA LYS A 32 10.99 -23.12 -18.44
C LYS A 32 9.98 -24.01 -17.70
N TYR A 33 8.77 -23.50 -17.42
CA TYR A 33 7.83 -24.16 -16.50
C TYR A 33 6.46 -24.46 -17.13
N PHE A 34 6.11 -23.82 -18.24
CA PHE A 34 4.80 -23.96 -18.86
C PHE A 34 4.90 -24.27 -20.35
N VAL A 35 3.93 -25.03 -20.86
CA VAL A 35 3.72 -25.20 -22.30
C VAL A 35 3.04 -23.93 -22.82
N GLY A 36 3.85 -22.89 -23.11
CA GLY A 36 3.40 -21.60 -23.62
C GLY A 36 4.06 -20.41 -22.90
N GLN A 37 4.07 -19.24 -23.55
CA GLN A 37 4.59 -18.01 -22.98
C GLN A 37 3.46 -17.27 -22.24
N GLN A 38 3.53 -17.21 -20.92
CA GLN A 38 2.71 -16.29 -20.14
C GLN A 38 3.42 -14.94 -20.03
N THR A 39 2.68 -13.87 -20.32
CA THR A 39 3.14 -12.48 -20.19
C THR A 39 2.44 -11.85 -19.00
N TYR A 40 3.21 -11.18 -18.13
CA TYR A 40 2.69 -10.46 -16.98
C TYR A 40 2.79 -8.96 -17.25
N ARG A 41 1.69 -8.25 -17.01
CA ARG A 41 1.67 -6.79 -17.02
C ARG A 41 2.10 -6.28 -15.64
N PRO A 42 2.62 -5.05 -15.54
CA PRO A 42 2.85 -4.40 -14.26
C PRO A 42 1.64 -4.43 -13.31
N SER A 43 0.42 -4.32 -13.84
CA SER A 43 -0.84 -4.42 -13.06
C SER A 43 -1.11 -5.81 -12.49
N ASP A 44 -0.50 -6.86 -13.04
CA ASP A 44 -0.63 -8.23 -12.55
C ASP A 44 0.40 -8.52 -11.45
N VAL A 45 1.48 -7.72 -11.42
CA VAL A 45 2.61 -7.84 -10.50
C VAL A 45 2.46 -6.92 -9.30
N PHE A 46 2.04 -5.68 -9.53
CA PHE A 46 1.91 -4.62 -8.54
C PHE A 46 0.45 -4.21 -8.42
N ILE A 47 -0.16 -4.50 -7.27
CA ILE A 47 -1.57 -4.21 -6.99
C ILE A 47 -1.79 -2.70 -7.03
N GLY A 48 -2.79 -2.25 -7.79
CA GLY A 48 -3.12 -0.83 -7.96
C GLY A 48 -2.22 -0.08 -8.95
N TYR A 49 -1.33 -0.77 -9.68
CA TYR A 49 -0.44 -0.11 -10.65
C TYR A 49 -1.21 0.45 -11.86
N ARG A 50 -0.92 1.71 -12.17
CA ARG A 50 -1.48 2.51 -13.26
C ARG A 50 -0.37 3.23 -14.02
N SER A 51 -0.71 3.85 -15.15
CA SER A 51 0.24 4.58 -15.99
C SER A 51 0.95 5.74 -15.29
N ASP A 52 0.34 6.29 -14.24
CA ASP A 52 0.84 7.40 -13.42
C ASP A 52 1.42 6.96 -12.06
N SER A 53 1.43 5.66 -11.74
CA SER A 53 1.91 5.17 -10.43
C SER A 53 3.36 5.54 -10.18
N CYS A 54 4.27 5.37 -11.15
CA CYS A 54 5.67 5.74 -10.98
C CYS A 54 5.85 7.23 -10.68
N ALA A 55 5.09 8.11 -11.36
CA ALA A 55 5.13 9.55 -11.11
C ALA A 55 4.59 9.91 -9.72
N SER A 56 3.49 9.26 -9.32
CA SER A 56 2.85 9.44 -8.02
C SER A 56 3.77 9.03 -6.87
N VAL A 57 4.39 7.86 -6.99
CA VAL A 57 5.34 7.34 -5.99
C VAL A 57 6.56 8.27 -5.87
N VAL A 58 7.17 8.67 -6.99
CA VAL A 58 8.34 9.57 -6.97
C VAL A 58 7.99 10.92 -6.33
N LEU A 59 6.82 11.48 -6.63
CA LEU A 59 6.36 12.71 -6.01
C LEU A 59 6.18 12.53 -4.50
N GLN A 60 5.41 11.53 -4.09
CA GLN A 60 5.13 11.24 -2.68
C GLN A 60 6.42 11.01 -1.88
N VAL A 61 7.33 10.18 -2.38
CA VAL A 61 8.61 9.89 -1.73
C VAL A 61 9.48 11.15 -1.67
N THR A 62 9.48 11.99 -2.71
CA THR A 62 10.22 13.26 -2.67
C THR A 62 9.68 14.17 -1.57
N GLU A 63 8.36 14.34 -1.49
CA GLU A 63 7.73 15.20 -0.49
C GLU A 63 7.97 14.71 0.95
N ASN A 64 8.02 13.39 1.15
CA ASN A 64 8.30 12.79 2.46
C ASN A 64 9.78 12.94 2.88
N LEU A 65 10.72 13.00 1.94
CA LEU A 65 12.16 13.02 2.23
C LEU A 65 12.78 14.41 2.18
N LYS A 66 12.16 15.38 1.48
CA LYS A 66 12.76 16.71 1.21
C LYS A 66 13.10 17.50 2.47
N GLU A 67 12.39 17.27 3.58
CA GLU A 67 12.60 17.99 4.84
C GLU A 67 13.70 17.37 5.70
N SER A 68 14.10 16.12 5.41
CA SER A 68 15.03 15.35 6.24
C SER A 68 16.39 15.10 5.60
N LEU A 69 16.58 15.38 4.30
CA LEU A 69 17.80 15.05 3.56
C LEU A 69 18.40 16.25 2.84
N LEU A 70 19.73 16.21 2.68
CA LEU A 70 20.46 17.16 1.84
C LEU A 70 20.12 16.93 0.35
N PRO A 71 20.14 17.99 -0.49
CA PRO A 71 19.82 17.88 -1.92
C PRO A 71 20.66 16.84 -2.67
N GLU A 72 21.91 16.66 -2.28
CA GLU A 72 22.87 15.74 -2.90
C GLU A 72 22.49 14.26 -2.68
N GLU A 73 21.91 13.94 -1.52
CA GLU A 73 21.51 12.57 -1.13
C GLU A 73 20.07 12.26 -1.52
N LEU A 74 19.22 13.31 -1.59
CA LEU A 74 17.78 13.20 -1.84
C LEU A 74 17.49 12.42 -3.12
N ARG A 75 18.22 12.68 -4.21
CA ARG A 75 17.96 12.02 -5.50
C ARG A 75 18.14 10.51 -5.42
N GLN A 76 19.24 10.04 -4.83
CA GLN A 76 19.51 8.61 -4.70
C GLN A 76 18.48 7.96 -3.78
N LYS A 77 18.16 8.59 -2.65
CA LYS A 77 17.15 8.04 -1.74
C LYS A 77 15.76 8.01 -2.30
N VAL A 78 15.34 9.03 -3.05
CA VAL A 78 14.05 8.99 -3.75
C VAL A 78 13.98 7.81 -4.72
N GLN A 79 15.06 7.52 -5.46
CA GLN A 79 15.08 6.38 -6.37
C GLN A 79 15.00 5.03 -5.63
N GLU A 80 15.74 4.88 -4.54
CA GLU A 80 15.74 3.65 -3.74
C GLU A 80 14.38 3.42 -3.06
N GLU A 81 13.87 4.42 -2.33
CA GLU A 81 12.60 4.34 -1.61
C GLU A 81 11.41 4.17 -2.57
N SER A 82 11.43 4.79 -3.76
CA SER A 82 10.37 4.59 -4.75
C SER A 82 10.25 3.13 -5.21
N LYS A 83 11.38 2.42 -5.34
CA LYS A 83 11.35 0.98 -5.65
C LYS A 83 10.79 0.17 -4.48
N LEU A 84 11.09 0.57 -3.24
CA LEU A 84 10.57 -0.09 -2.04
C LEU A 84 9.05 0.11 -1.90
N VAL A 85 8.55 1.31 -2.18
CA VAL A 85 7.09 1.58 -2.21
C VAL A 85 6.40 0.70 -3.25
N LEU A 86 6.94 0.60 -4.47
CA LEU A 86 6.37 -0.31 -5.48
C LEU A 86 6.47 -1.78 -5.05
N LEU A 87 7.62 -2.21 -4.51
CA LEU A 87 7.80 -3.56 -3.98
C LEU A 87 6.77 -3.88 -2.89
N ASN A 88 6.38 -2.91 -2.08
CA ASN A 88 5.35 -3.07 -1.05
C ASN A 88 3.94 -3.33 -1.64
N CYS A 89 3.72 -3.03 -2.91
CA CYS A 89 2.49 -3.36 -3.64
C CYS A 89 2.64 -4.62 -4.50
N ALA A 90 3.81 -5.26 -4.53
CA ALA A 90 4.03 -6.45 -5.32
C ALA A 90 3.27 -7.65 -4.74
N THR A 91 2.75 -8.52 -5.60
CA THR A 91 2.16 -9.79 -5.16
C THR A 91 3.27 -10.77 -4.73
N PRO A 92 3.04 -11.60 -3.70
CA PRO A 92 4.07 -12.49 -3.18
C PRO A 92 4.54 -13.51 -4.22
N ASP A 93 3.64 -14.00 -5.08
CA ASP A 93 3.96 -14.92 -6.17
C ASP A 93 4.84 -14.26 -7.24
N SER A 94 4.67 -12.97 -7.51
CA SER A 94 5.54 -12.23 -8.44
C SER A 94 6.95 -12.03 -7.88
N VAL A 95 7.09 -11.87 -6.55
CA VAL A 95 8.42 -11.82 -5.89
C VAL A 95 9.11 -13.18 -5.97
N VAL A 96 8.37 -14.29 -5.84
CA VAL A 96 8.93 -15.64 -6.03
C VAL A 96 9.38 -15.86 -7.49
N ARG A 97 8.62 -15.37 -8.48
CA ARG A 97 8.97 -15.44 -9.91
C ARG A 97 10.14 -14.55 -10.32
N LEU A 98 10.63 -13.67 -9.44
CA LEU A 98 11.68 -12.70 -9.75
C LEU A 98 12.98 -13.35 -10.25
N GLY A 99 13.28 -14.58 -9.81
CA GLY A 99 14.45 -15.36 -10.26
C GLY A 99 14.48 -15.64 -11.77
N ASP A 100 13.34 -15.57 -12.44
CA ASP A 100 13.21 -15.76 -13.89
C ASP A 100 12.92 -14.45 -14.64
N SER A 101 12.97 -13.30 -13.97
CA SER A 101 12.84 -11.98 -14.60
C SER A 101 14.19 -11.43 -15.10
N LYS A 102 14.16 -10.25 -15.73
CA LYS A 102 15.39 -9.52 -16.08
C LYS A 102 16.14 -8.97 -14.87
N LEU A 103 15.50 -8.96 -13.69
CA LEU A 103 16.07 -8.54 -12.41
C LEU A 103 16.53 -9.72 -11.54
N ASN A 104 16.74 -10.89 -12.12
CA ASN A 104 17.12 -12.10 -11.39
C ASN A 104 18.34 -11.93 -10.46
N PHE A 105 19.30 -11.07 -10.81
CA PHE A 105 20.47 -10.72 -10.00
C PHE A 105 20.13 -9.98 -8.69
N LEU A 106 18.90 -9.48 -8.55
CA LEU A 106 18.39 -8.83 -7.33
C LEU A 106 17.46 -9.75 -6.52
N THR A 107 17.22 -10.99 -6.94
CA THR A 107 16.20 -11.88 -6.34
C THR A 107 16.35 -11.99 -4.84
N ASP A 108 17.53 -12.40 -4.37
CA ASP A 108 17.76 -12.59 -2.92
C ASP A 108 17.58 -11.30 -2.14
N LYS A 109 18.04 -10.17 -2.69
CA LYS A 109 17.91 -8.86 -2.06
C LYS A 109 16.45 -8.43 -1.94
N LEU A 110 15.70 -8.49 -3.03
CA LEU A 110 14.30 -8.04 -3.04
C LEU A 110 13.38 -9.00 -2.28
N ALA A 111 13.61 -10.31 -2.37
CA ALA A 111 12.89 -11.30 -1.56
C ALA A 111 13.15 -11.09 -0.06
N LYS A 112 14.41 -10.84 0.33
CA LYS A 112 14.73 -10.52 1.72
C LYS A 112 14.00 -9.27 2.21
N ILE A 113 13.99 -8.21 1.40
CA ILE A 113 13.28 -6.97 1.77
C ILE A 113 11.78 -7.24 1.89
N TYR A 114 11.18 -7.88 0.90
CA TYR A 114 9.74 -8.14 0.86
C TYR A 114 9.28 -9.05 2.02
N PHE A 115 9.90 -10.22 2.18
CA PHE A 115 9.43 -11.23 3.16
C PHE A 115 9.92 -10.99 4.59
N GLN A 116 10.98 -10.21 4.81
CA GLN A 116 11.56 -10.03 6.16
C GLN A 116 11.53 -8.59 6.67
N GLN A 117 11.52 -7.59 5.79
CA GLN A 117 11.61 -6.18 6.22
C GLN A 117 10.26 -5.47 6.08
N GLN A 118 9.56 -5.69 4.96
CA GLN A 118 8.18 -5.25 4.77
C GLN A 118 7.20 -6.14 5.55
N GLN A 119 5.95 -5.71 5.67
CA GLN A 119 4.95 -6.35 6.51
C GLN A 119 3.79 -6.83 5.64
N HIS A 120 3.91 -8.07 5.15
CA HIS A 120 2.92 -8.70 4.27
C HIS A 120 2.27 -9.94 4.88
N THR A 121 2.70 -10.36 6.08
CA THR A 121 2.30 -11.64 6.69
C THR A 121 0.88 -11.61 7.24
N SER A 122 0.53 -10.58 8.01
CA SER A 122 -0.79 -10.45 8.61
C SER A 122 -1.15 -8.98 8.86
N PHE A 123 -2.45 -8.71 8.92
CA PHE A 123 -2.97 -7.37 9.19
C PHE A 123 -2.69 -6.91 10.63
N ALA A 124 -2.74 -7.83 11.60
CA ALA A 124 -2.44 -7.51 13.00
C ALA A 124 -0.97 -7.14 13.21
N GLU A 125 -0.04 -7.90 12.63
CA GLU A 125 1.40 -7.59 12.68
C GLU A 125 1.70 -6.24 12.01
N PHE A 126 1.06 -5.97 10.87
CA PHE A 126 1.15 -4.67 10.19
C PHE A 126 0.72 -3.52 11.12
N LEU A 127 -0.46 -3.61 11.74
CA LEU A 127 -0.97 -2.60 12.66
C LEU A 127 -0.07 -2.42 13.88
N HIS A 128 0.43 -3.50 14.47
CA HIS A 128 1.39 -3.42 15.58
C HIS A 128 2.62 -2.59 15.22
N ARG A 129 3.15 -2.75 13.99
CA ARG A 129 4.30 -1.98 13.55
C ARG A 129 3.97 -0.52 13.30
N CYS A 130 2.80 -0.22 12.73
CA CYS A 130 2.32 1.16 12.58
C CYS A 130 2.21 1.87 13.93
N LEU A 131 1.62 1.22 14.93
CA LEU A 131 1.42 1.79 16.27
C LEU A 131 2.73 1.99 17.06
N ARG A 132 3.77 1.21 16.76
CA ARG A 132 5.10 1.36 17.38
C ARG A 132 5.94 2.48 16.76
N SER A 133 5.61 2.92 15.55
CA SER A 133 6.28 4.07 14.94
C SER A 133 5.92 5.31 15.76
N ASP A 134 6.92 6.06 16.25
CA ASP A 134 6.76 7.20 17.18
C ASP A 134 6.20 8.44 16.46
N SER A 135 5.02 8.29 15.83
CA SER A 135 4.28 9.35 15.15
C SER A 135 3.30 10.01 16.11
N ARG A 136 3.83 10.50 17.24
CA ARG A 136 3.02 11.31 18.14
C ARG A 136 2.50 12.54 17.37
N ASP A 137 1.20 12.78 17.51
CA ASP A 137 0.46 13.94 17.00
C ASP A 137 0.03 13.96 15.52
N HIS A 138 0.09 12.85 14.78
CA HIS A 138 -0.33 12.82 13.37
C HIS A 138 -1.34 11.71 13.05
N THR A 139 -2.36 12.05 12.25
CA THR A 139 -3.27 11.08 11.64
C THR A 139 -2.59 10.43 10.44
N VAL A 140 -2.56 9.10 10.40
CA VAL A 140 -1.99 8.34 9.29
C VAL A 140 -3.12 7.66 8.52
N PHE A 141 -3.14 7.87 7.20
CA PHE A 141 -4.06 7.20 6.29
C PHE A 141 -3.31 6.09 5.55
N ILE A 142 -3.85 4.88 5.59
CA ILE A 142 -3.25 3.69 4.97
C ILE A 142 -4.32 3.00 4.15
N GLU A 143 -4.01 2.75 2.88
CA GLU A 143 -4.81 1.90 2.02
C GLU A 143 -4.19 0.50 1.98
N ILE A 144 -5.01 -0.53 2.23
CA ILE A 144 -4.58 -1.93 2.25
C ILE A 144 -5.45 -2.70 1.26
N THR A 145 -4.82 -3.46 0.38
CA THR A 145 -5.50 -4.40 -0.51
C THR A 145 -5.28 -5.83 -0.03
N THR A 146 -6.33 -6.65 -0.08
CA THR A 146 -6.27 -8.05 0.33
C THR A 146 -7.06 -8.92 -0.64
N PHE A 147 -6.57 -10.14 -0.88
CA PHE A 147 -7.32 -11.20 -1.55
C PHE A 147 -8.07 -12.10 -0.56
N SER A 148 -7.85 -11.91 0.74
CA SER A 148 -8.56 -12.63 1.79
C SER A 148 -9.95 -12.03 1.99
N ARG A 149 -10.82 -12.76 2.69
CA ARG A 149 -12.09 -12.22 3.18
C ARG A 149 -11.86 -10.99 4.08
N LEU A 150 -12.86 -10.11 4.12
CA LEU A 150 -12.91 -8.99 5.07
C LEU A 150 -13.05 -9.49 6.52
N LEU A 151 -12.83 -8.59 7.48
CA LEU A 151 -12.90 -8.92 8.91
C LEU A 151 -14.35 -9.10 9.33
N THR A 152 -14.62 -10.16 10.07
CA THR A 152 -15.90 -10.38 10.74
C THR A 152 -15.88 -9.77 12.15
N ALA A 153 -17.02 -9.80 12.83
CA ALA A 153 -17.10 -9.41 14.24
C ALA A 153 -16.12 -10.21 15.12
N ALA A 154 -16.04 -11.53 14.91
CA ALA A 154 -15.12 -12.39 15.66
C ALA A 154 -13.64 -12.06 15.37
N ASP A 155 -13.28 -11.72 14.13
CA ASP A 155 -11.91 -11.30 13.83
C ASP A 155 -11.59 -9.93 14.45
N THR A 156 -12.58 -9.06 14.57
CA THR A 156 -12.43 -7.74 15.21
C THR A 156 -12.14 -7.91 16.70
N GLU A 157 -12.87 -8.78 17.40
CA GLU A 157 -12.61 -9.10 18.81
C GLU A 157 -11.20 -9.68 19.02
N ASN A 158 -10.77 -10.58 18.12
CA ASN A 158 -9.41 -11.12 18.16
C ASN A 158 -8.35 -10.03 17.93
N LEU A 159 -8.59 -9.13 16.98
CA LEU A 159 -7.68 -8.02 16.66
C LEU A 159 -7.58 -7.02 17.81
N GLU A 160 -8.70 -6.70 18.48
CA GLU A 160 -8.72 -5.88 19.69
C GLU A 160 -7.85 -6.50 20.80
N ALA A 161 -8.03 -7.79 21.05
CA ALA A 161 -7.27 -8.52 22.05
C ALA A 161 -5.75 -8.58 21.73
N GLU A 162 -5.39 -8.87 20.48
CA GLU A 162 -3.99 -8.95 20.03
C GLU A 162 -3.29 -7.59 20.13
N LEU A 163 -3.98 -6.52 19.72
CA LEU A 163 -3.43 -5.16 19.78
C LEU A 163 -3.46 -4.55 21.19
N GLN A 164 -4.05 -5.21 22.18
CA GLN A 164 -4.34 -4.66 23.51
C GLN A 164 -5.17 -3.37 23.44
N HIS A 165 -6.05 -3.29 22.43
CA HIS A 165 -7.01 -2.22 22.24
C HIS A 165 -8.39 -2.67 22.71
N ASN A 166 -9.34 -1.75 22.81
CA ASN A 166 -10.72 -2.06 23.10
C ASN A 166 -11.63 -1.39 22.08
N SER A 167 -12.92 -1.66 22.14
CA SER A 167 -13.88 -1.12 21.18
C SER A 167 -14.02 0.41 21.19
N ASN A 168 -13.43 1.12 22.17
CA ASN A 168 -13.34 2.58 22.17
C ASN A 168 -12.12 3.11 21.38
N SER A 169 -11.09 2.28 21.19
CA SER A 169 -9.85 2.62 20.48
C SER A 169 -9.69 1.93 19.13
N LEU A 170 -10.45 0.88 18.82
CA LEU A 170 -10.51 0.25 17.51
C LEU A 170 -11.96 0.15 17.02
N LYS A 171 -12.23 0.56 15.79
CA LYS A 171 -13.55 0.39 15.15
C LYS A 171 -13.40 -0.08 13.71
N VAL A 172 -14.18 -1.10 13.35
CA VAL A 172 -14.29 -1.62 11.98
C VAL A 172 -15.65 -1.21 11.40
N LEU A 173 -15.64 -0.63 10.21
CA LEU A 173 -16.82 -0.22 9.46
C LEU A 173 -16.84 -0.92 8.10
N PHE A 174 -17.99 -1.46 7.71
CA PHE A 174 -18.19 -2.00 6.37
C PHE A 174 -18.95 -0.99 5.53
N LEU A 175 -18.36 -0.49 4.44
CA LEU A 175 -18.86 0.68 3.72
C LEU A 175 -20.25 0.45 3.12
N GLN A 176 -20.52 -0.78 2.67
CA GLN A 176 -21.78 -1.23 2.06
C GLN A 176 -22.95 -1.22 3.05
N GLN A 177 -22.71 -1.11 4.37
CA GLN A 177 -23.78 -1.08 5.38
C GLN A 177 -24.42 0.31 5.53
N PHE A 178 -23.87 1.34 4.87
CA PHE A 178 -24.33 2.71 5.00
C PHE A 178 -25.12 3.14 3.75
N ASP A 179 -26.41 3.40 3.94
CA ASP A 179 -27.27 3.94 2.87
C ASP A 179 -27.03 5.44 2.61
N THR A 180 -26.49 6.16 3.60
CA THR A 180 -26.30 7.62 3.53
C THR A 180 -24.98 8.08 4.12
N GLU A 181 -24.40 9.14 3.54
CA GLU A 181 -23.23 9.85 4.09
C GLU A 181 -23.45 10.27 5.54
N TYR A 182 -24.67 10.74 5.87
CA TYR A 182 -25.02 11.13 7.23
C TYR A 182 -24.83 9.98 8.24
N SER A 183 -25.32 8.79 7.91
CA SER A 183 -25.18 7.62 8.79
C SER A 183 -23.71 7.21 8.98
N PHE A 184 -22.91 7.28 7.91
CA PHE A 184 -21.48 7.00 7.94
C PHE A 184 -20.71 8.01 8.80
N LEU A 185 -20.93 9.31 8.58
CA LEU A 185 -20.30 10.39 9.34
C LEU A 185 -20.69 10.36 10.81
N LYS A 186 -21.96 10.09 11.12
CA LYS A 186 -22.43 9.96 12.51
C LYS A 186 -21.65 8.88 13.25
N ASP A 187 -21.38 7.76 12.61
CA ASP A 187 -20.66 6.63 13.19
C ASP A 187 -19.18 6.90 13.43
N ILE A 188 -18.55 7.63 12.50
CA ILE A 188 -17.15 8.10 12.63
C ILE A 188 -17.04 9.15 13.74
N GLN A 189 -17.92 10.17 13.72
CA GLN A 189 -17.93 11.23 14.73
C GLN A 189 -18.17 10.67 16.14
N SER A 190 -19.11 9.74 16.27
CA SER A 190 -19.40 9.09 17.56
C SER A 190 -18.18 8.32 18.07
N PHE A 191 -17.46 7.61 17.19
CA PHE A 191 -16.23 6.91 17.55
C PHE A 191 -15.15 7.88 18.03
N PHE A 192 -14.90 8.98 17.30
CA PHE A 192 -13.86 9.93 17.68
C PHE A 192 -14.21 10.79 18.91
N ALA A 193 -15.50 11.01 19.21
CA ALA A 193 -15.95 11.78 20.37
C ALA A 193 -15.59 11.16 21.73
N VAL A 194 -15.47 9.83 21.81
CA VAL A 194 -15.09 9.12 23.05
C VAL A 194 -13.62 9.41 23.37
N ARG A 195 -13.25 9.80 24.58
CA ARG A 195 -11.82 9.97 24.91
C ARG A 195 -11.15 8.62 25.16
N THR A 196 -9.95 8.44 24.62
CA THR A 196 -9.11 7.26 24.84
C THR A 196 -7.69 7.69 25.15
N ASP A 197 -7.04 6.95 26.04
CA ASP A 197 -5.61 7.11 26.30
C ASP A 197 -4.85 6.32 25.23
N GLY A 198 -4.34 7.03 24.22
CA GLY A 198 -3.57 6.44 23.12
C GLY A 198 -4.19 6.59 21.73
N SER A 199 -3.61 5.89 20.76
CA SER A 199 -4.01 5.94 19.35
C SER A 199 -5.39 5.34 19.12
N LYS A 200 -6.14 5.95 18.18
CA LYS A 200 -7.39 5.38 17.67
C LYS A 200 -7.18 4.79 16.29
N ILE A 201 -7.78 3.63 16.07
CA ILE A 201 -7.70 2.87 14.82
C ILE A 201 -9.11 2.77 14.24
N LEU A 202 -9.32 3.41 13.10
CA LEU A 202 -10.52 3.27 12.30
C LEU A 202 -10.20 2.46 11.06
N ILE A 203 -10.88 1.33 10.89
CA ILE A 203 -10.73 0.44 9.74
C ILE A 203 -12.02 0.54 8.94
N ILE A 204 -11.93 1.04 7.71
CA ILE A 204 -13.06 1.06 6.77
C ILE A 204 -12.79 -0.02 5.72
N GLN A 205 -13.69 -0.98 5.64
CA GLN A 205 -13.60 -2.13 4.75
C GLN A 205 -14.67 -2.06 3.67
N THR A 206 -14.33 -2.57 2.50
CA THR A 206 -15.22 -2.67 1.35
C THR A 206 -14.74 -3.80 0.46
N ASP A 207 -15.68 -4.53 -0.14
CA ASP A 207 -15.40 -5.43 -1.25
C ASP A 207 -15.52 -4.72 -2.62
N PHE A 208 -14.84 -5.30 -3.60
CA PHE A 208 -14.89 -4.85 -5.00
C PHE A 208 -15.79 -5.74 -5.85
N GLU A 209 -16.81 -6.39 -5.26
CA GLU A 209 -17.70 -7.28 -6.04
C GLU A 209 -18.47 -6.52 -7.13
N ASN A 210 -18.78 -5.23 -6.91
CA ASN A 210 -19.40 -4.32 -7.87
C ASN A 210 -18.48 -3.13 -8.20
N GLY A 211 -17.43 -3.39 -8.98
CA GLY A 211 -16.24 -2.52 -9.13
C GLY A 211 -16.47 -1.02 -9.37
N SER A 212 -17.50 -0.58 -10.11
CA SER A 212 -17.73 0.86 -10.36
C SER A 212 -18.41 1.59 -9.19
N LEU A 213 -19.36 0.94 -8.52
CA LEU A 213 -20.04 1.49 -7.35
C LEU A 213 -19.10 1.54 -6.15
N SER A 214 -18.35 0.45 -5.93
CA SER A 214 -17.35 0.37 -4.84
C SER A 214 -16.27 1.45 -4.98
N ALA A 215 -15.81 1.73 -6.20
CA ALA A 215 -14.80 2.77 -6.44
C ALA A 215 -15.30 4.19 -6.10
N GLN A 216 -16.56 4.51 -6.44
CA GLN A 216 -17.15 5.81 -6.09
C GLN A 216 -17.35 5.95 -4.59
N LEU A 217 -17.82 4.89 -3.93
CA LEU A 217 -17.99 4.88 -2.47
C LEU A 217 -16.66 5.07 -1.75
N ILE A 218 -15.58 4.42 -2.20
CA ILE A 218 -14.24 4.61 -1.64
C ILE A 218 -13.78 6.05 -1.77
N ALA A 219 -13.99 6.68 -2.92
CA ALA A 219 -13.59 8.05 -3.16
C ALA A 219 -14.35 9.05 -2.26
N SER A 220 -15.63 8.81 -1.97
CA SER A 220 -16.43 9.63 -1.06
C SER A 220 -16.13 9.37 0.42
N ALA A 221 -15.74 8.15 0.78
CA ALA A 221 -15.44 7.77 2.15
C ALA A 221 -14.07 8.26 2.65
N ARG A 222 -13.14 8.52 1.72
CA ARG A 222 -11.82 9.11 1.99
C ARG A 222 -11.90 10.61 2.16
#